data_AF-A0A5N4CAP8-F1
#
_entry.id   AF-A0A5N4CAP8-F1
#
_cell.length_a   1.000
_cell.length_b   1.000
_cell.length_c   1.000
_cell.angle_alpha   90.00
_cell.angle_beta   90.00
_cell.angle_gamma   90.00
#
_symmetry.space_group_name_H-M   'P 1'
#
loop_
_entity.id
_entity.type
_entity.pdbx_description
1 polymer ?
#
loop_
_entity_poly.entity_id
_entity_poly.type
_entity_poly.pdbx_seq_one_letter_code
_entity_poly.pdbx_strand_id
1 'polypeptide(L)'
;MHLPLPPPLLLLLLAALAAAATTFRPDWNRLQGLARARVEVKAFVTQDIPLYHNLVMKHLPGADPELVLLGQRFEELERIPLSDMTREEINALVQELGFYRKAAPDEPVPPEYLRAPARPAEGAPDRGDL
;
A
#
# COMPACT_ATOMS: atom_id res chain seq x y z
N MET A 1 16.01 44.40 -32.97
CA MET A 1 16.20 45.42 -31.92
C MET A 1 16.02 44.74 -30.57
N HIS A 2 17.10 44.49 -29.83
CA HIS A 2 17.03 43.98 -28.45
C HIS A 2 17.39 45.14 -27.53
N LEU A 3 16.42 45.68 -26.80
CA LEU A 3 16.66 46.72 -25.81
C LEU A 3 17.20 46.04 -24.54
N PRO A 4 18.43 46.34 -24.08
CA PRO A 4 18.97 45.68 -22.89
C PRO A 4 18.16 46.11 -21.66
N LEU A 5 17.73 45.13 -20.87
CA LEU A 5 17.00 45.37 -19.62
C LEU A 5 17.88 46.21 -18.68
N PRO A 6 17.38 47.33 -18.12
CA PRO A 6 18.19 48.17 -17.26
C PRO A 6 18.58 47.42 -15.98
N PRO A 7 19.80 47.65 -15.46
CA PRO A 7 20.35 46.94 -14.30
C PRO A 7 19.42 46.81 -13.08
N PRO A 8 18.64 47.84 -12.66
CA PRO A 8 17.72 47.68 -11.54
C PRO A 8 16.57 46.70 -11.80
N LEU A 9 16.08 46.58 -13.04
CA LEU A 9 15.06 45.59 -13.40
C LEU A 9 15.63 44.17 -13.40
N LEU A 10 16.89 44.00 -13.82
CA LEU A 10 17.59 42.72 -13.73
C LEU A 10 17.76 42.26 -12.28
N LEU A 11 18.13 43.18 -11.38
CA LEU A 11 18.27 42.91 -9.95
C LEU A 11 16.94 42.57 -9.29
N LEU A 12 15.86 43.27 -9.64
CA LEU A 12 14.51 42.94 -9.16
C LEU A 12 14.05 41.56 -9.67
N LEU A 13 14.36 41.22 -10.92
CA LEU A 13 14.06 39.91 -11.49
C LEU A 13 14.84 38.80 -10.78
N LEU A 14 16.12 39.02 -10.52
CA LEU A 14 16.97 38.10 -9.76
C LEU A 14 16.49 37.93 -8.31
N ALA A 15 16.10 39.04 -7.65
CA ALA A 15 15.56 39.00 -6.30
C ALA A 15 14.21 38.25 -6.24
N ALA A 16 13.33 38.46 -7.22
CA ALA A 16 12.06 37.74 -7.33
C ALA A 16 12.27 36.24 -7.59
N LEU A 17 13.23 35.88 -8.45
CA LEU A 17 13.58 34.48 -8.72
C LEU A 17 14.19 33.79 -7.49
N ALA A 18 15.06 34.50 -6.76
CA ALA A 18 15.64 34.01 -5.51
C ALA A 18 14.55 33.85 -4.41
N ALA A 19 13.65 34.81 -4.27
CA ALA A 19 12.53 34.72 -3.34
C ALA A 19 11.63 33.51 -3.67
N ALA A 20 11.30 33.28 -4.94
CA ALA A 20 10.51 32.14 -5.37
C ALA A 20 11.21 30.79 -5.16
N ALA A 21 12.53 30.72 -5.26
CA ALA A 21 13.30 29.49 -5.04
C ALA A 21 13.49 29.13 -3.55
N THR A 22 13.36 30.10 -2.64
CA THR A 22 13.65 29.89 -1.20
C THR A 22 12.44 29.47 -0.37
N THR A 23 11.21 29.62 -0.88
CA THR A 23 9.98 29.30 -0.14
C THR A 23 9.63 27.82 -0.15
N PHE A 24 10.15 27.06 -1.11
CA PHE A 24 9.94 25.62 -1.18
C PHE A 24 11.16 24.87 -0.63
N ARG A 25 11.10 24.45 0.64
CA ARG A 25 12.04 23.48 1.21
C ARG A 25 11.40 22.11 1.22
N PRO A 26 11.85 21.16 0.38
CA PRO A 26 11.39 19.78 0.46
C PRO A 26 11.70 19.19 1.83
N ASP A 27 10.73 18.47 2.41
CA ASP A 27 10.97 17.67 3.60
C ASP A 27 11.70 16.37 3.20
N TRP A 28 13.02 16.37 3.36
CA TRP A 28 13.87 15.24 3.03
C TRP A 28 13.57 14.00 3.89
N ASN A 29 13.13 14.18 5.14
CA ASN A 29 12.74 13.06 6.01
C ASN A 29 11.49 12.38 5.47
N ARG A 30 10.52 13.17 5.00
CA ARG A 30 9.32 12.65 4.34
C ARG A 30 9.66 11.87 3.07
N LEU A 31 10.59 12.37 2.24
CA LEU A 31 11.02 11.67 1.02
C LEU A 31 11.71 10.34 1.33
N GLN A 32 12.56 10.30 2.36
CA GLN A 32 13.20 9.07 2.82
C GLN A 32 12.19 8.06 3.36
N GLY A 33 11.19 8.53 4.13
CA GLY A 33 10.08 7.70 4.61
C GLY A 33 9.30 7.06 3.45
N LEU A 34 8.91 7.86 2.44
CA LEU A 34 8.20 7.38 1.24
C LEU A 34 9.02 6.37 0.44
N ALA A 35 10.33 6.60 0.30
CA ALA A 35 11.21 5.67 -0.41
C ALA A 35 11.29 4.32 0.31
N ARG A 36 11.44 4.33 1.64
CA ARG A 36 11.48 3.12 2.47
C ARG A 36 10.16 2.37 2.41
N ALA A 37 9.05 3.04 2.67
CA ALA A 37 7.70 2.50 2.57
C ALA A 37 7.45 1.74 1.25
N ARG A 38 7.82 2.36 0.12
CA ARG A 38 7.67 1.74 -1.20
C ARG A 38 8.48 0.45 -1.35
N VAL A 39 9.64 0.35 -0.71
CA VAL A 39 10.47 -0.86 -0.73
C VAL A 39 9.83 -1.96 0.12
N GLU A 40 9.41 -1.64 1.34
CA GLU A 40 8.76 -2.58 2.26
C GLU A 40 7.48 -3.17 1.66
N VAL A 41 6.59 -2.30 1.16
CA VAL A 41 5.34 -2.72 0.51
C VAL A 41 5.62 -3.53 -0.74
N LYS A 42 6.60 -3.14 -1.56
CA LYS A 42 6.96 -3.92 -2.76
C LYS A 42 7.47 -5.31 -2.41
N ALA A 43 8.27 -5.45 -1.35
CA ALA A 43 8.73 -6.74 -0.86
C ALA A 43 7.55 -7.60 -0.40
N PHE A 44 6.63 -7.05 0.38
CA PHE A 44 5.40 -7.73 0.78
C PHE A 44 4.60 -8.23 -0.43
N VAL A 45 4.35 -7.33 -1.39
CA VAL A 45 3.58 -7.65 -2.60
C VAL A 45 4.20 -8.78 -3.41
N THR A 46 5.52 -8.74 -3.59
CA THR A 46 6.21 -9.68 -4.49
C THR A 46 6.51 -11.02 -3.83
N GLN A 47 6.74 -11.04 -2.52
CA GLN A 47 7.24 -12.23 -1.83
C GLN A 47 6.19 -12.87 -0.92
N ASP A 48 5.34 -12.09 -0.26
CA ASP A 48 4.42 -12.61 0.76
C ASP A 48 3.00 -12.84 0.24
N ILE A 49 2.46 -11.94 -0.61
CA ILE A 49 1.11 -12.12 -1.16
C ILE A 49 0.89 -13.52 -1.77
N PRO A 50 1.82 -14.10 -2.55
CA PRO A 50 1.66 -15.45 -3.11
C PRO A 50 1.48 -16.55 -2.05
N LEU A 51 1.92 -16.30 -0.82
CA LEU A 51 1.83 -17.24 0.30
C LEU A 51 0.49 -17.14 1.05
N TYR A 52 -0.25 -16.05 0.92
CA TYR A 52 -1.51 -15.89 1.62
C TYR A 52 -2.70 -16.40 0.78
N HIS A 53 -3.58 -17.17 1.42
CA HIS A 53 -4.85 -17.57 0.83
C HIS A 53 -5.82 -16.38 0.78
N ASN A 54 -6.58 -16.23 -0.32
CA ASN A 54 -7.56 -15.15 -0.51
C ASN A 54 -7.00 -13.72 -0.43
N LEU A 55 -5.68 -13.53 -0.58
CA LEU A 55 -5.06 -12.20 -0.68
C LEU A 55 -4.54 -11.98 -2.10
N VAL A 56 -4.95 -10.88 -2.73
CA VAL A 56 -4.58 -10.57 -4.12
C VAL A 56 -4.10 -9.13 -4.26
N MET A 57 -3.06 -8.93 -5.07
CA MET A 57 -2.60 -7.60 -5.43
C MET A 57 -3.44 -7.06 -6.59
N LYS A 58 -4.01 -5.85 -6.42
CA LYS A 58 -4.55 -5.05 -7.52
C LYS A 58 -3.68 -3.81 -7.74
N HIS A 59 -3.10 -3.68 -8.93
CA HIS A 59 -2.26 -2.53 -9.26
C HIS A 59 -3.11 -1.36 -9.76
N LEU A 60 -3.10 -0.25 -9.00
CA LEU A 60 -3.72 1.02 -9.37
C LEU A 60 -2.62 2.08 -9.53
N PRO A 61 -2.37 2.61 -10.75
CA PRO A 61 -1.27 3.53 -10.97
C PRO A 61 -1.50 4.86 -10.24
N GLY A 62 -0.51 5.31 -9.48
CA GLY A 62 -0.52 6.60 -8.79
C GLY A 62 -1.33 6.64 -7.48
N ALA A 63 -1.91 5.51 -7.07
CA ALA A 63 -2.55 5.38 -5.75
C ALA A 63 -1.53 4.96 -4.69
N ASP A 64 -1.77 5.38 -3.45
CA ASP A 64 -1.04 4.85 -2.29
C ASP A 64 -1.46 3.39 -2.02
N PRO A 65 -0.55 2.55 -1.46
CA PRO A 65 -0.87 1.16 -1.17
C PRO A 65 -1.82 1.03 0.01
N GLU A 66 -2.89 0.27 -0.20
CA GLU A 66 -3.95 0.06 0.79
C GLU A 66 -4.35 -1.42 0.80
N LEU A 67 -4.64 -1.94 1.99
CA LEU A 67 -5.29 -3.22 2.17
C LEU A 67 -6.81 -2.98 2.19
N VAL A 68 -7.52 -3.53 1.21
CA VAL A 68 -8.98 -3.41 1.10
C VAL A 68 -9.60 -4.75 1.46
N LEU A 69 -10.34 -4.79 2.57
CA LEU A 69 -11.04 -5.97 3.04
C LEU A 69 -12.41 -6.05 2.36
N LEU A 70 -12.67 -7.19 1.73
CA LEU A 70 -13.90 -7.46 1.02
C LEU A 70 -14.73 -8.52 1.75
N GLY A 71 -16.04 -8.30 1.80
CA GLY A 71 -17.00 -9.30 2.26
C GLY A 71 -17.24 -10.39 1.22
N GLN A 72 -18.06 -11.38 1.57
CA GLN A 72 -18.38 -12.50 0.68
C GLN A 72 -19.13 -12.09 -0.59
N ARG A 73 -19.77 -10.91 -0.60
CA ARG A 73 -20.48 -10.35 -1.76
C ARG A 73 -19.67 -9.23 -2.42
N PHE A 74 -18.36 -9.18 -2.15
CA PHE A 74 -17.44 -8.14 -2.64
C PHE A 74 -17.81 -6.72 -2.18
N GLU A 75 -18.57 -6.58 -1.10
CA GLU A 75 -18.74 -5.30 -0.43
C GLU A 75 -17.42 -4.91 0.25
N GLU A 76 -17.03 -3.63 0.13
CA GLU A 76 -15.90 -3.12 0.89
C GLU A 76 -16.28 -3.00 2.35
N LEU A 77 -15.57 -3.72 3.22
CA LEU A 77 -15.76 -3.71 4.66
C LEU A 77 -14.87 -2.65 5.31
N GLU A 78 -13.60 -2.64 4.93
CA GLU A 78 -12.59 -1.77 5.53
C GLU A 78 -11.45 -1.51 4.54
N ARG A 79 -10.80 -0.36 4.70
CA ARG A 79 -9.61 0.04 3.93
C ARG A 79 -8.55 0.56 4.89
N ILE A 80 -7.38 -0.06 4.86
CA ILE A 80 -6.27 0.22 5.77
C ILE A 80 -5.05 0.71 4.95
N PRO A 81 -4.50 1.90 5.24
CA PRO A 81 -3.32 2.40 4.54
C PRO A 81 -2.06 1.62 4.96
N LEU A 82 -1.22 1.25 3.98
CA LEU A 82 0.01 0.48 4.22
C LEU A 82 1.28 1.33 4.12
N SER A 83 1.15 2.58 3.65
CA SER A 83 2.28 3.46 3.33
C SER A 83 3.25 3.72 4.48
N ASP A 84 2.82 3.63 5.74
CA ASP A 84 3.70 3.89 6.89
C ASP A 84 4.12 2.59 7.61
N MET A 85 3.73 1.43 7.08
CA MET A 85 3.98 0.13 7.70
C MET A 85 5.19 -0.58 7.07
N THR A 86 5.95 -1.27 7.91
CA THR A 86 6.99 -2.21 7.51
C THR A 86 6.40 -3.51 6.99
N ARG A 87 7.19 -4.28 6.24
CA ARG A 87 6.78 -5.60 5.74
C ARG A 87 6.32 -6.52 6.88
N GLU A 88 7.03 -6.50 7.99
CA GLU A 88 6.73 -7.33 9.18
C GLU A 88 5.39 -6.93 9.80
N GLU A 89 5.14 -5.62 9.96
CA GLU A 89 3.86 -5.11 10.49
C GLU A 89 2.69 -5.45 9.56
N ILE A 90 2.89 -5.36 8.24
CA ILE A 90 1.85 -5.76 7.27
C ILE A 90 1.55 -7.26 7.38
N ASN A 91 2.59 -8.10 7.48
CA ASN A 91 2.39 -9.55 7.68
C ASN A 91 1.68 -9.86 9.00
N ALA A 92 2.04 -9.18 10.08
CA ALA A 92 1.38 -9.34 11.37
C ALA A 92 -0.11 -8.95 11.29
N LEU A 93 -0.43 -7.81 10.70
CA LEU A 93 -1.81 -7.36 10.47
C LEU A 93 -2.62 -8.41 9.69
N VAL A 94 -2.09 -8.90 8.58
CA VAL A 94 -2.79 -9.89 7.74
C VAL A 94 -3.05 -11.19 8.50
N GLN A 95 -2.11 -11.63 9.32
CA GLN A 95 -2.27 -12.81 10.18
C GLN A 95 -3.31 -12.58 11.29
N GLU A 96 -3.32 -11.41 11.92
CA GLU A 96 -4.31 -11.02 12.93
C GLU A 96 -5.74 -10.97 12.36
N LEU A 97 -5.88 -10.55 11.10
CA LEU A 97 -7.15 -10.59 10.36
C LEU A 97 -7.61 -12.02 10.03
N GLY A 98 -6.78 -13.03 10.28
CA GLY A 98 -7.11 -14.45 10.11
C GLY A 98 -6.83 -15.00 8.72
N PHE A 99 -6.02 -14.33 7.91
CA PHE A 99 -5.58 -14.89 6.64
C PHE A 99 -4.63 -16.06 6.88
N TYR A 100 -4.84 -17.15 6.14
CA TYR A 100 -3.97 -18.31 6.23
C TYR A 100 -2.72 -18.12 5.36
N ARG A 101 -1.55 -18.37 5.94
CA ARG A 101 -0.26 -18.37 5.24
C ARG A 101 0.18 -19.81 4.93
N LYS A 102 0.38 -20.10 3.65
CA LYS A 102 0.95 -21.35 3.12
C LYS A 102 2.46 -21.39 3.35
N ALA A 103 3.07 -22.59 3.42
CA ALA A 103 4.52 -22.70 3.50
C ALA A 103 5.18 -22.48 2.12
N ALA A 104 4.49 -22.84 1.04
CA ALA A 104 4.89 -22.51 -0.34
C ALA A 104 3.71 -21.97 -1.19
N PRO A 105 3.98 -21.21 -2.27
CA PRO A 105 2.92 -20.65 -3.12
C PRO A 105 1.98 -21.70 -3.74
N ASP A 106 2.51 -22.86 -4.13
CA ASP A 106 1.77 -23.93 -4.80
C ASP A 106 1.19 -24.97 -3.84
N GLU A 107 1.39 -24.80 -2.53
CA GLU A 107 0.90 -25.73 -1.52
C GLU A 107 -0.62 -25.62 -1.36
N PRO A 108 -1.35 -26.75 -1.26
CA PRO A 108 -2.78 -26.71 -1.05
C PRO A 108 -3.12 -26.13 0.33
N VAL A 109 -4.20 -25.35 0.37
CA VAL A 109 -4.74 -24.82 1.63
C VAL A 109 -5.47 -25.94 2.37
N PRO A 110 -5.18 -26.18 3.67
CA PRO A 110 -5.88 -27.18 4.46
C PRO A 110 -7.41 -26.94 4.51
N PRO A 111 -8.24 -27.99 4.59
CA PRO A 111 -9.70 -27.87 4.60
C PRO A 111 -10.26 -26.85 5.60
N GLU A 112 -9.66 -26.76 6.78
CA GLU A 112 -10.01 -25.84 7.86
C GLU A 112 -9.82 -24.36 7.49
N TYR A 113 -8.93 -24.05 6.55
CA TYR A 113 -8.59 -22.69 6.13
C TYR A 113 -9.13 -22.31 4.74
N LEU A 114 -9.87 -23.20 4.06
CA LEU A 114 -10.41 -22.92 2.72
C LEU A 114 -11.28 -21.65 2.68
N ARG A 115 -11.95 -21.35 3.78
CA ARG A 115 -12.80 -20.15 3.94
C ARG A 115 -12.09 -18.98 4.60
N ALA A 116 -10.90 -19.15 5.15
CA ALA A 116 -10.16 -18.09 5.83
C ALA A 116 -9.93 -16.90 4.88
N PRO A 117 -10.06 -15.64 5.35
CA PRO A 117 -10.35 -15.23 6.73
C PRO A 117 -11.84 -15.25 7.11
N ALA A 118 -12.75 -15.53 6.16
CA ALA A 118 -14.17 -15.54 6.45
C ALA A 118 -14.54 -16.67 7.42
N ARG A 119 -15.23 -16.34 8.51
CA ARG A 119 -15.81 -17.35 9.38
C ARG A 119 -16.94 -18.08 8.64
N PRO A 120 -17.14 -19.40 8.86
CA PRO A 120 -18.36 -20.05 8.45
C PRO A 120 -19.54 -19.30 9.05
N ALA A 121 -20.58 -19.03 8.25
CA ALA A 121 -21.79 -18.38 8.74
C ALA A 121 -22.35 -19.18 9.92
N GLU A 122 -22.61 -18.53 11.05
CA GLU A 122 -23.31 -19.16 12.18
C GLU A 122 -24.61 -19.78 11.67
N GLY A 123 -24.68 -21.11 11.64
CA GLY A 123 -25.86 -21.87 11.19
C GLY A 123 -25.79 -22.51 9.80
N ALA A 124 -24.67 -22.49 9.08
CA ALA A 124 -24.53 -23.35 7.90
C ALA A 124 -24.38 -24.83 8.35
N PRO A 125 -25.29 -25.74 7.97
CA PRO A 125 -25.13 -27.15 8.33
C PRO A 125 -23.84 -27.69 7.71
N ASP A 126 -23.09 -28.44 8.51
CA ASP A 126 -21.97 -29.24 8.05
C ASP A 126 -22.48 -30.18 6.96
N ARG A 127 -22.24 -29.84 5.70
CA ARG A 127 -22.60 -30.69 4.56
C ARG A 127 -21.50 -31.75 4.43
N GLY A 128 -21.38 -32.58 5.47
CA GLY A 128 -20.55 -33.78 5.52
C GLY A 128 -21.26 -35.04 5.00
N ASP A 129 -22.55 -34.97 4.65
CA ASP A 129 -23.34 -36.13 4.24
C ASP A 129 -24.10 -35.86 2.93
N LEU A 130 -23.49 -36.16 1.78
CA LEU A 130 -24.16 -36.49 0.51
C LEU A 130 -23.36 -37.53 -0.27
#